data_AF-A0A3C1DNL4-F1
#
_entry.id   AF-A0A3C1DNL4-F1
#
_cell.length_a   1.000
_cell.length_b   1.000
_cell.length_c   1.000
_cell.angle_alpha   90.00
_cell.angle_beta   90.00
_cell.angle_gamma   90.00
#
_symmetry.space_group_name_H-M   'P 1'
#
loop_
_entity.id
_entity.type
_entity.pdbx_description
1 polymer ?
#
loop_
_entity_poly.entity_id
_entity_poly.type
_entity_poly.pdbx_seq_one_letter_code
_entity_poly.pdbx_strand_id
1 'polypeptide(L)'
;MSPPDLELRTAWCQQDPELQQAAVGFWTSLGILPPGVEAKDRSEELCVVAYADAVVAGVSTAVVAELPHLRNRFAFMRCAVAPDRRGQHIATALTQESARVLSDWSQANPKVKVAGMAIIVESPALAPLEQFPVWPARDADLAGMAGLNLVGYTQAGQQIRVVWFTHTLVE
;
A
#
# COMPACT_ATOMS: atom_id res chain seq x y z
N MET A 1 -6.20 26.73 0.44
CA MET A 1 -7.30 25.74 0.52
C MET A 1 -7.12 24.99 1.81
N SER A 2 -8.19 24.75 2.57
CA SER A 2 -8.13 23.84 3.71
C SER A 2 -7.77 22.44 3.22
N PRO A 3 -7.02 21.63 3.99
CA PRO A 3 -6.81 20.23 3.65
C PRO A 3 -8.16 19.51 3.55
N PRO A 4 -8.31 18.55 2.62
CA PRO A 4 -9.53 17.75 2.55
C PRO A 4 -9.74 16.97 3.85
N ASP A 5 -11.00 16.73 4.20
CA ASP A 5 -11.33 15.81 5.28
C ASP A 5 -11.05 14.39 4.78
N LEU A 6 -9.98 13.77 5.30
CA LEU A 6 -9.46 12.49 4.84
C LEU A 6 -9.85 11.41 5.84
N GLU A 7 -10.70 10.49 5.41
CA GLU A 7 -11.09 9.29 6.16
C GLU A 7 -10.42 8.06 5.54
N LEU A 8 -9.87 7.18 6.38
CA LEU A 8 -9.29 5.90 5.97
C LEU A 8 -10.10 4.76 6.59
N ARG A 9 -10.61 3.85 5.76
CA ARG A 9 -11.33 2.64 6.19
C ARG A 9 -10.52 1.40 5.84
N THR A 10 -10.22 0.58 6.86
CA THR A 10 -9.53 -0.70 6.69
C THR A 10 -10.46 -1.73 6.06
N ALA A 11 -9.98 -2.44 5.03
CA ALA A 11 -10.69 -3.51 4.35
C ALA A 11 -9.97 -4.87 4.43
N TRP A 12 -8.69 -4.89 4.81
CA TRP A 12 -7.84 -6.07 4.81
C TRP A 12 -8.46 -7.24 5.59
N CYS A 13 -8.73 -8.35 4.89
CA CYS A 13 -9.35 -9.56 5.43
C CYS A 13 -10.73 -9.36 6.10
N GLN A 14 -11.44 -8.25 5.86
CA GLN A 14 -12.75 -7.98 6.49
C GLN A 14 -13.94 -8.44 5.65
N GLN A 15 -13.76 -8.66 4.34
CA GLN A 15 -14.83 -9.00 3.39
C GLN A 15 -16.03 -8.02 3.46
N ASP A 16 -15.79 -6.74 3.73
CA ASP A 16 -16.82 -5.71 3.81
C ASP A 16 -17.40 -5.40 2.41
N PRO A 17 -18.67 -5.75 2.11
CA PRO A 17 -19.24 -5.55 0.79
C PRO A 17 -19.33 -4.08 0.37
N GLU A 18 -19.48 -3.15 1.32
CA GLU A 18 -19.57 -1.72 1.06
C GLU A 18 -18.23 -1.20 0.54
N LEU A 19 -17.15 -1.55 1.23
CA LEU A 19 -15.79 -1.16 0.83
C LEU A 19 -15.36 -1.82 -0.48
N GLN A 20 -15.74 -3.07 -0.69
CA GLN A 20 -15.50 -3.76 -1.96
C GLN A 20 -16.23 -3.05 -3.10
N GLN A 21 -17.51 -2.71 -2.94
CA GLN A 21 -18.28 -2.01 -3.96
C GLN A 21 -17.69 -0.62 -4.25
N ALA A 22 -17.27 0.11 -3.21
CA ALA A 22 -16.61 1.41 -3.36
C ALA A 22 -15.31 1.30 -4.17
N ALA A 23 -14.47 0.30 -3.88
CA ALA A 23 -13.24 0.04 -4.61
C ALA A 23 -13.48 -0.37 -6.07
N VAL A 24 -14.46 -1.24 -6.32
CA VAL A 24 -14.88 -1.64 -7.67
C VAL A 24 -15.35 -0.43 -8.47
N GLY A 25 -16.19 0.42 -7.88
CA GLY A 25 -16.65 1.67 -8.50
C GLY A 25 -15.49 2.59 -8.87
N PHE A 26 -14.55 2.77 -7.95
CA PHE A 26 -13.34 3.57 -8.15
C PHE A 26 -12.43 3.03 -9.27
N TRP A 27 -12.12 1.72 -9.28
CA TRP A 27 -11.28 1.15 -10.34
C TRP A 27 -11.94 1.22 -11.70
N THR A 28 -13.26 1.00 -11.75
CA THR A 28 -14.06 1.06 -12.99
C THR A 28 -14.07 2.49 -13.54
N SER A 29 -14.30 3.51 -12.69
CA SER A 29 -14.33 4.90 -13.15
C SER A 29 -12.98 5.38 -13.68
N LEU A 30 -11.88 4.82 -13.19
CA LEU A 30 -10.52 5.15 -13.65
C LEU A 30 -10.03 4.27 -14.80
N GLY A 31 -10.73 3.18 -15.14
CA GLY A 31 -10.30 2.24 -16.17
C GLY A 31 -8.98 1.52 -15.84
N ILE A 32 -8.72 1.25 -14.55
CA ILE A 32 -7.42 0.71 -14.08
C ILE A 32 -7.48 -0.78 -13.67
N LEU A 33 -8.59 -1.47 -13.93
CA LEU A 33 -8.66 -2.92 -13.81
C LEU A 33 -7.87 -3.57 -14.97
N PRO A 34 -6.95 -4.51 -14.69
CA PRO A 34 -6.28 -5.25 -15.74
C PRO A 34 -7.27 -6.06 -16.59
N PRO A 35 -6.98 -6.30 -17.89
CA PRO A 35 -7.80 -7.15 -18.72
C PRO A 35 -7.99 -8.54 -18.11
N GLY A 36 -9.26 -8.98 -17.99
CA GLY A 36 -9.60 -10.31 -17.46
C GLY A 36 -9.53 -10.45 -15.94
N VAL A 37 -9.23 -9.37 -15.20
CA VAL A 37 -9.34 -9.37 -13.73
C VAL A 37 -10.74 -8.91 -13.35
N GLU A 38 -11.51 -9.83 -12.76
CA GLU A 38 -12.80 -9.49 -12.18
C GLU A 38 -12.60 -8.61 -10.94
N ALA A 39 -13.40 -7.56 -10.83
CA ALA A 39 -13.26 -6.59 -9.75
C ALA A 39 -13.47 -7.23 -8.37
N LYS A 40 -14.25 -8.32 -8.33
CA LYS A 40 -14.47 -9.15 -7.14
C LYS A 40 -13.19 -9.86 -6.67
N ASP A 41 -12.43 -10.47 -7.58
CA ASP A 41 -11.21 -11.19 -7.22
C ASP A 41 -10.17 -10.21 -6.65
N ARG A 42 -10.07 -9.02 -7.25
CA ARG A 42 -9.18 -7.96 -6.76
C ARG A 42 -9.64 -7.33 -5.44
N SER A 43 -10.93 -7.44 -5.12
CA SER A 43 -11.49 -6.95 -3.86
C SER A 43 -11.06 -7.79 -2.65
N GLU A 44 -10.60 -9.03 -2.87
CA GLU A 44 -10.00 -9.87 -1.81
C GLU A 44 -8.62 -9.37 -1.38
N GLU A 45 -7.94 -8.63 -2.25
CA GLU A 45 -6.64 -8.00 -1.98
C GLU A 45 -6.79 -6.61 -1.34
N LEU A 46 -8.01 -6.09 -1.18
CA LEU A 46 -8.27 -4.73 -0.72
C LEU A 46 -7.74 -4.52 0.71
N CYS A 47 -6.92 -3.49 0.90
CA CYS A 47 -6.27 -3.22 2.18
C CYS A 47 -6.88 -2.00 2.88
N VAL A 48 -6.89 -0.83 2.22
CA VAL A 48 -7.44 0.42 2.76
C VAL A 48 -8.18 1.19 1.66
N VAL A 49 -9.31 1.79 2.00
CA VAL A 49 -10.04 2.75 1.16
C VAL A 49 -9.92 4.13 1.78
N ALA A 50 -9.50 5.12 0.98
CA ALA A 50 -9.43 6.52 1.38
C ALA A 50 -10.60 7.30 0.80
N TYR A 51 -11.29 8.06 1.64
CA TYR A 51 -12.34 9.00 1.27
C TYR A 51 -11.86 10.43 1.49
N ALA A 52 -12.08 11.32 0.52
CA ALA A 52 -11.88 12.75 0.65
C ALA A 52 -13.22 13.44 0.36
N ASP A 53 -13.72 14.22 1.32
CA ASP A 53 -15.03 14.89 1.23
C ASP A 53 -16.16 13.88 0.93
N ALA A 54 -16.16 12.73 1.62
CA ALA A 54 -17.09 11.60 1.46
C ALA A 54 -17.08 10.90 0.08
N VAL A 55 -16.11 11.19 -0.79
CA VAL A 55 -15.92 10.51 -2.08
C VAL A 55 -14.66 9.65 -2.04
N VAL A 56 -14.69 8.46 -2.63
CA VAL A 56 -13.51 7.60 -2.75
C VAL A 56 -12.41 8.35 -3.50
N ALA A 57 -11.32 8.62 -2.79
CA ALA A 57 -10.19 9.39 -3.30
C ALA A 57 -8.97 8.50 -3.60
N GLY A 58 -8.94 7.29 -3.05
CA GLY A 58 -7.95 6.29 -3.40
C GLY A 58 -8.18 4.96 -2.70
N VAL A 59 -7.49 3.93 -3.16
CA VAL A 59 -7.52 2.59 -2.57
C VAL A 59 -6.12 1.99 -2.57
N SER A 60 -5.84 1.12 -1.60
CA SER A 60 -4.68 0.24 -1.60
C SER A 60 -5.08 -1.22 -1.62
N THR A 61 -4.25 -2.05 -2.25
CA THR A 61 -4.36 -3.50 -2.29
C THR A 61 -3.03 -4.12 -1.85
N ALA A 62 -3.05 -5.33 -1.30
CA ALA A 62 -1.83 -6.05 -0.97
C ALA A 62 -1.91 -7.54 -1.32
N VAL A 63 -0.79 -8.10 -1.75
CA VAL A 63 -0.63 -9.54 -2.00
C VAL A 63 0.58 -10.06 -1.23
N VAL A 64 0.43 -11.14 -0.48
CA VAL A 64 1.56 -11.74 0.25
C VAL A 64 2.34 -12.68 -0.66
N ALA A 65 3.57 -12.29 -1.01
CA ALA A 65 4.46 -13.09 -1.85
C ALA A 65 5.88 -13.11 -1.28
N GLU A 66 6.69 -14.06 -1.74
CA GLU A 66 8.11 -14.09 -1.42
C GLU A 66 8.87 -13.07 -2.27
N LEU A 67 9.84 -12.38 -1.69
CA LEU A 67 10.84 -11.62 -2.41
C LEU A 67 12.15 -12.42 -2.43
N PRO A 68 12.48 -13.14 -3.52
CA PRO A 68 13.47 -14.24 -3.48
C PRO A 68 14.86 -13.83 -3.01
N HIS A 69 15.34 -12.65 -3.38
CA HIS A 69 16.67 -12.17 -2.98
C HIS A 69 16.76 -11.78 -1.50
N LEU A 70 15.63 -11.50 -0.86
CA LEU A 70 15.56 -11.31 0.59
C LEU A 70 15.16 -12.59 1.34
N ARG A 71 14.76 -13.66 0.64
CA ARG A 71 14.34 -14.95 1.23
C ARG A 71 13.26 -14.79 2.30
N ASN A 72 12.41 -13.78 2.16
CA ASN A 72 11.37 -13.40 3.11
C ASN A 72 10.06 -13.11 2.36
N ARG A 73 8.92 -13.28 3.04
CA ARG A 73 7.61 -12.92 2.51
C ARG A 73 7.26 -11.49 2.87
N PHE A 74 6.70 -10.76 1.92
CA PHE A 74 6.25 -9.39 2.08
C PHE A 74 4.82 -9.25 1.57
N ALA A 75 4.07 -8.32 2.17
CA ALA A 75 2.83 -7.84 1.60
C ALA A 75 3.16 -6.79 0.52
N PHE A 76 3.07 -7.18 -0.75
CA PHE A 76 3.28 -6.30 -1.89
C PHE A 76 2.08 -5.38 -2.04
N MET A 77 2.24 -4.15 -1.56
CA MET A 77 1.21 -3.14 -1.58
C MET A 77 1.27 -2.33 -2.87
N ARG A 78 0.08 -2.03 -3.40
CA ARG A 78 -0.13 -1.05 -4.47
C ARG A 78 -1.19 -0.06 -4.00
N CYS A 79 -1.11 1.17 -4.47
CA CYS A 79 -2.21 2.12 -4.28
C CYS A 79 -2.52 2.88 -5.58
N ALA A 80 -3.77 3.31 -5.70
CA ALA A 80 -4.24 4.18 -6.75
C ALA A 80 -4.99 5.37 -6.12
N VAL A 81 -4.74 6.57 -6.65
CA VAL A 81 -5.34 7.82 -6.18
C VAL A 81 -6.05 8.49 -7.35
N ALA A 82 -7.24 9.04 -7.09
CA ALA A 82 -8.04 9.77 -8.06
C ALA A 82 -7.19 10.90 -8.70
N PRO A 83 -7.20 11.06 -10.03
CA PRO A 83 -6.35 12.05 -10.71
C PRO A 83 -6.49 13.48 -10.21
N ASP A 84 -7.72 13.89 -9.88
CA ASP A 84 -8.09 15.20 -9.34
C ASP A 84 -7.72 15.38 -7.86
N ARG A 85 -7.38 14.29 -7.16
CA ARG A 85 -6.94 14.29 -5.75
C ARG A 85 -5.43 14.06 -5.58
N ARG A 86 -4.67 13.99 -6.68
CA ARG A 86 -3.20 13.87 -6.64
C ARG A 86 -2.57 15.13 -6.01
N GLY A 87 -1.43 14.95 -5.34
CA GLY A 87 -0.75 16.03 -4.61
C GLY A 87 -1.34 16.35 -3.24
N GLN A 88 -2.42 15.67 -2.82
CA GLN A 88 -3.09 15.86 -1.53
C GLN A 88 -2.65 14.85 -0.46
N HIS A 89 -1.43 14.29 -0.58
CA HIS A 89 -0.85 13.31 0.35
C HIS A 89 -1.62 11.98 0.57
N ILE A 90 -2.68 11.71 -0.20
CA ILE A 90 -3.50 10.48 -0.06
C ILE A 90 -2.69 9.20 -0.25
N ALA A 91 -1.77 9.16 -1.22
CA ALA A 91 -0.93 7.97 -1.42
C ALA A 91 -0.03 7.70 -0.21
N THR A 92 0.46 8.76 0.45
CA THR A 92 1.25 8.65 1.69
C THR A 92 0.39 8.10 2.82
N ALA A 93 -0.81 8.66 3.01
CA ALA A 93 -1.75 8.21 4.03
C ALA A 93 -2.17 6.74 3.83
N LEU A 94 -2.52 6.35 2.60
CA LEU A 94 -2.79 4.96 2.22
C LEU A 94 -1.60 4.04 2.53
N THR A 95 -0.38 4.49 2.23
CA THR A 95 0.84 3.70 2.47
C THR A 95 1.08 3.47 3.96
N GLN A 96 0.97 4.52 4.78
CA GLN A 96 1.17 4.45 6.22
C GLN A 96 0.11 3.56 6.88
N GLU A 97 -1.15 3.77 6.55
CA GLU A 97 -2.25 2.98 7.13
C GLU A 97 -2.19 1.53 6.66
N SER A 98 -1.84 1.27 5.40
CA SER A 98 -1.63 -0.11 4.92
C SER A 98 -0.50 -0.79 5.68
N ALA A 99 0.63 -0.11 5.91
CA ALA A 99 1.74 -0.67 6.67
C ALA A 99 1.33 -1.01 8.11
N ARG A 100 0.57 -0.14 8.77
CA ARG A 100 0.02 -0.39 10.12
C ARG A 100 -0.89 -1.62 10.13
N VAL A 101 -1.92 -1.63 9.27
CA VAL A 101 -2.89 -2.73 9.15
C VAL A 101 -2.20 -4.08 8.87
N LEU A 102 -1.24 -4.08 7.94
CA LEU A 102 -0.51 -5.30 7.56
C LEU A 102 0.45 -5.76 8.67
N SER A 103 1.04 -4.83 9.42
CA SER A 103 1.88 -5.13 10.58
C SER A 103 1.05 -5.79 11.69
N ASP A 104 -0.06 -5.17 12.08
CA ASP A 104 -0.98 -5.68 13.11
C ASP A 104 -1.48 -7.08 12.72
N TRP A 105 -1.88 -7.25 11.46
CA TRP A 105 -2.31 -8.55 10.94
C TRP A 105 -1.18 -9.59 10.95
N SER A 106 0.04 -9.22 10.54
CA SER A 106 1.20 -10.13 10.56
C SER A 106 1.51 -10.62 11.98
N GLN A 107 1.46 -9.71 12.95
CA GLN A 107 1.69 -10.03 14.36
C GLN A 107 0.63 -11.01 14.89
N ALA A 108 -0.63 -10.85 14.50
CA ALA A 108 -1.71 -11.79 14.83
C ALA A 108 -1.63 -13.13 14.05
N ASN A 109 -0.87 -13.19 12.96
CA ASN A 109 -0.78 -14.34 12.06
C ASN A 109 0.68 -14.81 11.84
N PRO A 110 1.43 -15.17 12.89
CA PRO A 110 2.88 -15.42 12.79
C PRO A 110 3.24 -16.60 11.87
N LYS A 111 2.32 -17.55 11.66
CA LYS A 111 2.53 -18.70 10.77
C LYS A 111 2.71 -18.31 9.30
N VAL A 112 2.20 -17.13 8.90
CA VAL A 112 2.31 -16.64 7.52
C VAL A 112 3.70 -16.09 7.23
N LYS A 113 4.47 -15.74 8.27
CA LYS A 113 5.85 -15.21 8.20
C LYS A 113 5.99 -13.99 7.28
N VAL A 114 5.08 -13.01 7.38
CA VAL A 114 5.19 -11.74 6.63
C VAL A 114 6.14 -10.81 7.36
N ALA A 115 7.31 -10.56 6.77
CA ALA A 115 8.38 -9.78 7.36
C ALA A 115 8.23 -8.25 7.20
N GLY A 116 7.31 -7.82 6.34
CA GLY A 116 7.11 -6.41 6.05
C GLY A 116 6.13 -6.15 4.93
N MET A 117 6.06 -4.88 4.53
CA MET A 117 5.35 -4.44 3.34
C MET A 117 6.37 -4.04 2.26
N ALA A 118 6.10 -4.44 1.02
CA ALA A 118 6.92 -4.10 -0.15
C ALA A 118 6.12 -3.22 -1.12
N ILE A 119 6.81 -2.33 -1.83
CA ILE A 119 6.24 -1.53 -2.93
C ILE A 119 7.18 -1.56 -4.13
N ILE A 120 6.60 -1.41 -5.32
CA ILE A 120 7.32 -1.10 -6.56
C ILE A 120 7.01 0.35 -6.91
N VAL A 121 8.05 1.17 -7.10
CA VAL A 121 7.88 2.58 -7.43
C VAL A 121 7.62 2.72 -8.94
N GLU A 122 6.37 3.00 -9.30
CA GLU A 122 5.95 3.15 -10.70
C GLU A 122 5.66 4.62 -11.08
N SER A 123 5.49 5.50 -10.10
CA SER A 123 5.05 6.88 -10.34
C SER A 123 6.24 7.82 -10.57
N PRO A 124 6.32 8.50 -11.73
CA PRO A 124 7.37 9.51 -11.98
C PRO A 124 7.37 10.67 -10.98
N ALA A 125 6.23 10.92 -10.32
CA ALA A 125 6.13 11.93 -9.26
C ALA A 125 7.00 11.62 -8.03
N LEU A 126 7.44 10.38 -7.88
CA LEU A 126 8.33 9.93 -6.80
C LEU A 126 9.81 9.95 -7.19
N ALA A 127 10.16 10.28 -8.44
CA ALA A 127 11.54 10.34 -8.91
C ALA A 127 12.48 11.20 -8.02
N PRO A 128 12.06 12.35 -7.48
CA PRO A 128 12.90 13.11 -6.55
C PRO A 128 13.23 12.36 -5.26
N LEU A 129 12.40 11.39 -4.85
CA LEU A 129 12.63 10.56 -3.68
C LEU A 129 13.52 9.36 -4.00
N GLU A 130 13.58 8.90 -5.25
CA GLU A 130 14.32 7.70 -5.66
C GLU A 130 15.83 7.76 -5.38
N GLN A 131 16.40 8.96 -5.25
CA GLN A 131 17.80 9.17 -4.86
C GLN A 131 18.10 8.82 -3.39
N PHE A 132 17.08 8.72 -2.53
CA PHE A 132 17.27 8.41 -1.11
C PHE A 132 17.18 6.89 -0.89
N PRO A 133 18.22 6.23 -0.35
CA PRO A 133 18.20 4.79 -0.12
C PRO A 133 17.17 4.38 0.94
N VAL A 134 16.88 5.28 1.88
CA VAL A 134 15.76 5.16 2.82
C VAL A 134 14.87 6.37 2.61
N TRP A 135 13.61 6.16 2.24
CA TRP A 135 12.64 7.27 2.25
C TRP A 135 12.33 7.61 3.70
N PRO A 136 12.61 8.85 4.13
CA PRO A 136 12.32 9.24 5.50
C PRO A 136 10.82 9.12 5.74
N ALA A 137 10.43 8.43 6.82
CA ALA A 137 9.13 8.64 7.41
C ALA A 137 9.08 10.12 7.78
N ARG A 138 8.19 10.91 7.18
CA ARG A 138 8.03 12.31 7.60
C ARG A 138 7.62 12.32 9.08
N ASP A 139 8.42 13.01 9.89
CA ASP A 139 8.21 13.62 11.23
C ASP A 139 7.42 12.91 12.36
N ALA A 140 6.80 11.73 12.22
CA ALA A 140 6.03 11.17 13.36
C ALA A 140 5.98 9.64 13.54
N ASP A 141 6.15 8.80 12.52
CA ASP A 141 5.79 7.36 12.65
C ASP A 141 6.96 6.36 12.64
N LEU A 142 8.12 6.76 13.17
CA LEU A 142 9.24 5.83 13.41
C LEU A 142 8.93 4.76 14.48
N ALA A 143 7.84 4.90 15.25
CA ALA A 143 7.48 3.95 16.30
C ALA A 143 6.98 2.60 15.75
N GLY A 144 6.38 2.59 14.56
CA GLY A 144 5.81 1.37 13.94
C GLY A 144 6.54 0.87 12.69
N MET A 145 7.36 1.70 12.05
CA MET A 145 7.92 1.37 10.74
C MET A 145 9.28 2.03 10.43
N ALA A 146 10.24 1.23 9.97
CA ALA A 146 11.60 1.68 9.65
C ALA A 146 11.75 2.23 8.23
N GLY A 147 10.87 3.16 7.82
CA GLY A 147 10.90 3.81 6.49
C GLY A 147 10.80 2.83 5.29
N LEU A 148 10.78 3.37 4.07
CA LEU A 148 10.81 2.57 2.83
C LEU A 148 12.26 2.45 2.34
N ASN A 149 12.87 1.29 2.60
CA ASN A 149 14.25 0.95 2.30
C ASN A 149 14.38 0.39 0.89
N LEU A 150 15.29 0.93 0.08
CA LEU A 150 15.65 0.37 -1.21
C LEU A 150 16.33 -1.00 -1.02
N VAL A 151 15.81 -2.03 -1.69
CA VAL A 151 16.35 -3.41 -1.61
C VAL A 151 16.70 -4.01 -2.96
N GLY A 152 16.32 -3.35 -4.06
CA GLY A 152 16.65 -3.81 -5.39
C GLY A 152 15.84 -3.12 -6.46
N TYR A 153 15.87 -3.70 -7.66
CA TYR A 153 15.19 -3.20 -8.84
C TYR A 153 14.48 -4.34 -9.57
N THR A 154 13.35 -4.03 -10.20
CA THR A 154 12.71 -4.94 -11.15
C THR A 154 13.55 -5.05 -12.43
N GLN A 155 13.26 -6.03 -13.30
CA GLN A 155 13.91 -6.12 -14.62
C GLN A 155 13.65 -4.87 -15.49
N ALA A 156 12.56 -4.15 -15.24
CA ALA A 156 12.22 -2.90 -15.90
C ALA A 156 12.94 -1.68 -15.29
N GLY A 157 13.81 -1.87 -14.29
CA GLY A 157 14.55 -0.79 -13.63
C GLY A 157 13.76 -0.02 -12.57
N GLN A 158 12.57 -0.49 -12.18
CA GLN A 158 11.77 0.16 -11.12
C GLN A 158 12.30 -0.22 -9.74
N GLN A 159 12.34 0.73 -8.81
CA GLN A 159 12.81 0.46 -7.45
C GLN A 159 11.85 -0.44 -6.68
N ILE A 160 12.42 -1.47 -6.04
CA ILE A 160 11.74 -2.30 -5.04
C ILE A 160 12.13 -1.75 -3.67
N ARG A 161 11.13 -1.37 -2.89
CA ARG A 161 11.33 -0.83 -1.55
C ARG A 161 10.54 -1.62 -0.52
N VAL A 162 11.12 -1.82 0.66
CA VAL A 162 10.47 -2.53 1.76
C VAL A 162 10.48 -1.72 3.04
N VAL A 163 9.43 -1.91 3.82
CA VAL A 163 9.41 -1.54 5.23
C VAL A 163 9.30 -2.82 6.03
N TRP A 164 10.25 -3.03 6.94
CA TRP A 164 10.29 -4.17 7.83
C TRP A 164 9.35 -3.94 9.01
N PHE A 165 8.61 -4.97 9.42
CA PHE A 165 7.85 -4.91 10.66
C PHE A 165 8.77 -5.16 11.85
N THR A 166 8.58 -4.40 12.92
CA THR A 166 9.48 -4.39 14.08
C THR A 166 9.41 -5.67 14.91
N HIS A 167 8.32 -6.44 14.81
CA HIS A 167 8.15 -7.73 15.50
C HIS A 167 8.73 -8.92 14.74
N THR A 168 9.25 -8.73 13.51
CA THR A 168 9.80 -9.83 12.71
C THR A 168 11.30 -10.04 12.91
N LEU A 169 11.71 -11.30 12.88
CA LEU A 169 13.11 -11.72 12.90
C LEU A 169 13.43 -12.41 11.57
N VAL A 170 14.65 -12.21 11.08
CA VAL A 170 15.18 -12.90 9.89
C VAL A 170 15.82 -14.22 10.31
N GLU A 171 15.51 -15.31 9.59
CA GLU A 171 16.10 -16.65 9.78
C GLU A 171 17.25 -16.91 8.78
#